data_AF-A0AAV6CY64-F1
#
_entry.id   AF-A0AAV6CY64-F1
#
_cell.length_a   1.000
_cell.length_b   1.000
_cell.length_c   1.000
_cell.angle_alpha   90.00
_cell.angle_beta   90.00
_cell.angle_gamma   90.00
#
_symmetry.space_group_name_H-M   'P 1'
#
loop_
_entity.id
_entity.type
_entity.pdbx_description
1 polymer ?
#
loop_
_entity_poly.entity_id
_entity_poly.type
_entity_poly.pdbx_seq_one_letter_code
_entity_poly.pdbx_strand_id
1 'polypeptide(L)'
;DPDIERSYGRVDFAVDHHRGLVDELRAHGDPFGIHVHYHRWDERRQVVYSDHANVDWITHCFDVAADAFKRCFGEPARRSSQGGYFLHDSVVDRAVAAGIEVDVTAEPGLRGKSADPSFGDYATAPSSDFRDFPRRPYYPSQSALGVPARSLATSRPILMVPLTSYDYQTALTPWPRRIAKRVLLHPRQYLPLNPWKAWPHPKTYWDLVARAADEGPARYIALAVRTDGPDSPTHRHARGLLEYLPNHAIARRLRFVDPLSPQIRALAHPAIGIDHT
;
A
#
# COMPACT_ATOMS: atom_id res chain seq x y z
N ASP A 1 -10.35 -2.46 -13.63
CA ASP A 1 -10.87 -3.78 -13.21
C ASP A 1 -12.11 -4.11 -14.03
N PRO A 2 -12.00 -5.02 -15.01
CA PRO A 2 -13.11 -5.48 -15.84
C PRO A 2 -14.26 -6.13 -15.05
N ASP A 3 -14.00 -6.66 -13.85
CA ASP A 3 -15.06 -7.30 -13.04
C ASP A 3 -16.07 -6.28 -12.49
N ILE A 4 -15.66 -5.02 -12.31
CA ILE A 4 -16.55 -3.91 -11.95
C ILE A 4 -17.58 -3.69 -13.07
N GLU A 5 -17.14 -3.63 -14.33
CA GLU A 5 -18.04 -3.45 -15.46
C GLU A 5 -18.99 -4.63 -15.62
N ARG A 6 -18.48 -5.86 -15.47
CA ARG A 6 -19.34 -7.05 -15.47
C ARG A 6 -20.42 -6.98 -14.39
N SER A 7 -20.08 -6.51 -13.19
CA SER A 7 -20.98 -6.49 -12.03
C SER A 7 -21.96 -5.32 -12.03
N TYR A 8 -21.57 -4.17 -12.59
CA TYR A 8 -22.29 -2.91 -12.46
C TYR A 8 -22.62 -2.22 -13.79
N GLY A 9 -22.23 -2.81 -14.92
CA GLY A 9 -22.48 -2.30 -16.27
C GLY A 9 -21.57 -1.14 -16.71
N ARG A 10 -20.61 -0.72 -15.87
CA ARG A 10 -19.66 0.35 -16.18
C ARG A 10 -18.37 0.24 -15.36
N VAL A 11 -17.22 0.51 -15.99
CA VAL A 11 -15.89 0.44 -15.34
C VAL A 11 -15.67 1.50 -14.26
N ASP A 12 -16.36 2.64 -14.33
CA ASP A 12 -16.24 3.79 -13.45
C ASP A 12 -17.36 3.87 -12.40
N PHE A 13 -18.04 2.74 -12.15
CA PHE A 13 -19.20 2.68 -11.26
C PHE A 13 -18.97 3.36 -9.90
N ALA A 14 -17.83 3.10 -9.25
CA ALA A 14 -17.54 3.70 -7.94
C ALA A 14 -17.49 5.24 -7.97
N VAL A 15 -16.96 5.81 -9.05
CA VAL A 15 -16.83 7.26 -9.22
C VAL A 15 -18.16 7.91 -9.57
N ASP A 16 -18.99 7.22 -10.34
CA ASP A 16 -20.34 7.67 -10.70
C ASP A 16 -21.31 7.57 -9.53
N HIS A 17 -21.37 6.39 -8.91
CA HIS A 17 -22.28 6.09 -7.81
C HIS A 17 -22.01 6.97 -6.58
N HIS A 18 -20.73 7.32 -6.33
CA HIS A 18 -20.31 8.18 -5.24
C HIS A 18 -19.86 9.58 -5.71
N ARG A 19 -20.40 10.08 -6.83
CA ARG A 19 -20.02 11.37 -7.42
C ARG A 19 -19.98 12.52 -6.40
N GLY A 20 -21.00 12.64 -5.56
CA GLY A 20 -21.07 13.71 -4.55
C GLY A 20 -19.87 13.70 -3.57
N LEU A 21 -19.47 12.52 -3.09
CA LEU A 21 -18.31 12.37 -2.21
C LEU A 21 -17.00 12.64 -2.97
N VAL A 22 -16.89 12.16 -4.21
CA VAL A 22 -15.72 12.41 -5.06
C VAL A 22 -15.54 13.90 -5.30
N ASP A 23 -16.62 14.62 -5.58
CA ASP A 23 -16.59 16.06 -5.83
C ASP A 23 -16.26 16.85 -4.55
N GLU A 24 -16.75 16.41 -3.39
CA GLU A 24 -16.38 16.97 -2.07
C GLU A 24 -14.87 16.83 -1.81
N LEU A 25 -14.33 15.62 -1.90
CA LEU A 25 -12.90 15.34 -1.72
C LEU A 25 -12.04 16.16 -2.71
N ARG A 26 -12.49 16.28 -3.97
CA ARG A 26 -11.81 17.12 -4.97
C ARG A 26 -11.84 18.60 -4.59
N ALA A 27 -12.95 19.11 -4.07
CA ALA A 27 -13.05 20.48 -3.60
C ALA A 27 -12.14 20.76 -2.39
N HIS A 28 -11.90 19.75 -1.56
CA HIS A 28 -10.91 19.80 -0.47
C HIS A 28 -9.45 19.68 -0.94
N GLY A 29 -9.23 19.34 -2.21
CA GLY A 29 -7.89 19.19 -2.78
C GLY A 29 -7.24 17.83 -2.47
N ASP A 30 -8.02 16.83 -2.08
CA ASP A 30 -7.51 15.49 -1.84
C ASP A 30 -7.00 14.86 -3.15
N PRO A 31 -5.80 14.25 -3.13
CA PRO A 31 -5.24 13.63 -4.32
C PRO A 31 -5.91 12.29 -4.62
N PHE A 32 -6.22 12.05 -5.89
CA PHE A 32 -6.75 10.78 -6.39
C PHE A 32 -5.67 9.95 -7.09
N GLY A 33 -5.95 8.64 -7.18
CA GLY A 33 -5.17 7.65 -7.90
C GLY A 33 -6.02 6.44 -8.27
N ILE A 34 -5.40 5.44 -8.88
CA ILE A 34 -6.05 4.16 -9.21
C ILE A 34 -5.74 3.11 -8.16
N HIS A 35 -6.73 2.26 -7.86
CA HIS A 35 -6.58 1.08 -7.02
C HIS A 35 -7.06 -0.15 -7.82
N VAL A 36 -6.14 -1.03 -8.20
CA VAL A 36 -6.44 -2.09 -9.19
C VAL A 36 -6.45 -3.47 -8.54
N HIS A 37 -7.59 -4.14 -8.57
CA HIS A 37 -7.67 -5.59 -8.36
C HIS A 37 -7.58 -6.32 -9.70
N TYR A 38 -7.02 -7.52 -9.67
CA TYR A 38 -6.83 -8.39 -10.85
C TYR A 38 -7.87 -9.51 -10.89
N HIS A 39 -9.09 -9.15 -10.50
CA HIS A 39 -10.21 -10.07 -10.44
C HIS A 39 -10.65 -10.47 -11.83
N ARG A 40 -11.13 -11.71 -11.94
CA ARG A 40 -11.70 -12.29 -13.14
C ARG A 40 -12.84 -13.21 -12.73
N TRP A 41 -13.84 -13.27 -13.58
CA TRP A 41 -14.96 -14.19 -13.42
C TRP A 41 -14.61 -15.56 -14.03
N ASP A 42 -14.75 -16.64 -13.24
CA ASP A 42 -14.71 -18.02 -13.73
C ASP A 42 -16.14 -18.45 -14.07
N GLU A 43 -16.49 -18.46 -15.35
CA GLU A 43 -17.81 -18.88 -15.83
C GLU A 43 -18.15 -20.33 -15.46
N ARG A 44 -17.17 -21.22 -15.36
CA ARG A 44 -17.45 -22.63 -15.05
C ARG A 44 -17.78 -22.80 -13.56
N ARG A 45 -17.12 -22.05 -12.69
CA ARG A 45 -17.32 -22.12 -11.24
C ARG A 45 -18.37 -21.13 -10.74
N GLN A 46 -18.72 -20.12 -11.54
CA GLN A 46 -19.60 -19.01 -11.16
C GLN A 46 -19.06 -18.24 -9.95
N VAL A 47 -17.75 -17.94 -9.96
CA VAL A 47 -17.05 -17.24 -8.85
C VAL A 47 -16.05 -16.23 -9.40
N VAL A 48 -15.77 -15.19 -8.60
CA VAL A 48 -14.68 -14.23 -8.86
C VAL A 48 -13.37 -14.78 -8.27
N TYR A 49 -12.26 -14.62 -8.98
CA TYR A 49 -10.93 -15.05 -8.54
C TYR A 49 -9.86 -14.05 -8.97
N SER A 50 -8.68 -14.06 -8.33
CA SER A 50 -7.52 -13.25 -8.72
C SER A 50 -6.63 -13.99 -9.72
N ASP A 51 -6.52 -13.49 -10.96
CA ASP A 51 -5.70 -14.14 -12.00
C ASP A 51 -4.24 -13.64 -12.00
N HIS A 52 -3.56 -13.77 -10.87
CA HIS A 52 -2.19 -13.30 -10.65
C HIS A 52 -1.14 -13.93 -11.59
N ALA A 53 -1.39 -15.14 -12.11
CA ALA A 53 -0.44 -15.84 -13.00
C ALA A 53 -0.47 -15.33 -14.45
N ASN A 54 -1.51 -14.60 -14.85
CA ASN A 54 -1.73 -14.20 -16.23
C ASN A 54 -1.28 -12.76 -16.49
N VAL A 55 -0.08 -12.60 -17.05
CA VAL A 55 0.54 -11.28 -17.29
C VAL A 55 -0.30 -10.39 -18.21
N ASP A 56 -0.90 -10.96 -19.25
CA ASP A 56 -1.76 -10.21 -20.18
C ASP A 56 -3.01 -9.70 -19.46
N TRP A 57 -3.60 -10.53 -18.59
CA TRP A 57 -4.77 -10.13 -17.80
C TRP A 57 -4.45 -9.04 -16.78
N ILE A 58 -3.37 -9.18 -16.00
CA ILE A 58 -3.04 -8.19 -14.98
C ILE A 58 -2.70 -6.83 -15.60
N THR A 59 -2.03 -6.81 -16.75
CA THR A 59 -1.71 -5.57 -17.47
C THR A 59 -2.95 -4.98 -18.14
N HIS A 60 -3.85 -5.80 -18.70
CA HIS A 60 -5.15 -5.34 -19.18
C HIS A 60 -5.99 -4.69 -18.08
N CYS A 61 -6.06 -5.29 -16.89
CA CYS A 61 -6.80 -4.72 -15.76
C CYS A 61 -6.28 -3.34 -15.36
N PHE A 62 -4.95 -3.17 -15.39
CA PHE A 62 -4.29 -1.89 -15.14
C PHE A 62 -4.65 -0.85 -16.21
N ASP A 63 -4.50 -1.20 -17.49
CA ASP A 63 -4.79 -0.29 -18.61
C ASP A 63 -6.26 0.18 -18.56
N VAL A 64 -7.20 -0.73 -18.31
CA VAL A 64 -8.64 -0.40 -18.13
C VAL A 64 -8.85 0.60 -16.99
N ALA A 65 -8.16 0.42 -15.85
CA ALA A 65 -8.29 1.33 -14.71
C ALA A 65 -7.69 2.71 -14.99
N ALA A 66 -6.51 2.77 -15.62
CA ALA A 66 -5.87 4.02 -16.00
C ALA A 66 -6.72 4.82 -17.02
N ASP A 67 -7.28 4.14 -18.02
CA ASP A 67 -8.16 4.77 -19.00
C ASP A 67 -9.48 5.25 -18.38
N ALA A 68 -10.09 4.45 -17.50
CA ALA A 68 -11.29 4.84 -16.79
C ALA A 68 -11.04 6.09 -15.93
N PHE A 69 -9.93 6.13 -15.19
CA PHE A 69 -9.52 7.30 -14.42
C PHE A 69 -9.40 8.53 -15.31
N LYS A 70 -8.66 8.42 -16.43
CA LYS A 70 -8.46 9.54 -17.35
C LYS A 70 -9.78 10.09 -17.90
N ARG A 71 -10.74 9.22 -18.23
CA ARG A 71 -12.09 9.65 -18.66
C ARG A 71 -12.87 10.36 -17.54
N CYS A 72 -12.77 9.87 -16.30
CA CYS A 72 -13.51 10.43 -15.17
C CYS A 72 -12.98 11.81 -14.74
N PHE A 73 -11.67 12.00 -14.76
CA PHE A 73 -11.03 13.18 -14.16
C PHE A 73 -10.45 14.15 -15.19
N GLY A 74 -10.37 13.75 -16.47
CA GLY A 74 -9.84 14.56 -17.56
C GLY A 74 -8.30 14.59 -17.63
N GLU A 75 -7.62 13.88 -16.74
CA GLU A 75 -6.16 13.82 -16.63
C GLU A 75 -5.70 12.39 -16.29
N PRO A 76 -4.48 11.99 -16.70
CA PRO A 76 -3.95 10.68 -16.34
C PRO A 76 -3.73 10.56 -14.83
N ALA A 77 -3.90 9.34 -14.30
CA ALA A 77 -3.52 9.05 -12.93
C ALA A 77 -2.01 9.23 -12.75
N ARG A 78 -1.60 9.78 -11.60
CA ARG A 78 -0.19 9.94 -11.21
C ARG A 78 0.20 9.05 -10.02
N ARG A 79 -0.79 8.41 -9.39
CA ARG A 79 -0.68 7.62 -8.17
C ARG A 79 -1.38 6.29 -8.39
N SER A 80 -0.80 5.22 -7.89
CA SER A 80 -1.42 3.90 -7.93
C SER A 80 -1.26 3.15 -6.62
N SER A 81 -2.17 2.22 -6.40
CA SER A 81 -2.03 1.13 -5.45
C SER A 81 -2.63 -0.11 -6.10
N GLN A 82 -2.11 -1.28 -5.76
CA GLN A 82 -2.61 -2.55 -6.27
C GLN A 82 -3.33 -3.29 -5.15
N GLY A 83 -4.49 -3.83 -5.48
CA GLY A 83 -5.29 -4.69 -4.62
C GLY A 83 -4.66 -6.07 -4.45
N GLY A 84 -5.05 -6.76 -3.38
CA GLY A 84 -4.67 -8.17 -3.19
C GLY A 84 -3.19 -8.40 -2.94
N TYR A 85 -2.47 -7.44 -2.34
CA TYR A 85 -1.05 -7.59 -2.01
C TYR A 85 -0.19 -7.95 -3.24
N PHE A 86 -0.61 -7.55 -4.43
CA PHE A 86 -0.02 -8.00 -5.68
C PHE A 86 0.72 -6.86 -6.39
N LEU A 87 1.97 -7.12 -6.74
CA LEU A 87 2.84 -6.21 -7.48
C LEU A 87 3.74 -7.06 -8.39
N HIS A 88 3.79 -6.72 -9.67
CA HIS A 88 4.53 -7.46 -10.69
C HIS A 88 5.31 -6.49 -11.59
N ASP A 89 6.50 -6.88 -12.06
CA ASP A 89 7.36 -6.02 -12.88
C ASP A 89 6.60 -5.45 -14.08
N SER A 90 5.86 -6.29 -14.82
CA SER A 90 5.07 -5.85 -15.98
C SER A 90 3.98 -4.83 -15.64
N VAL A 91 3.38 -4.89 -14.46
CA VAL A 91 2.39 -3.87 -14.03
C VAL A 91 3.09 -2.56 -13.72
N VAL A 92 4.24 -2.60 -13.04
CA VAL A 92 5.01 -1.40 -12.74
C VAL A 92 5.56 -0.74 -14.01
N ASP A 93 6.01 -1.54 -14.99
CA ASP A 93 6.45 -1.02 -16.28
C ASP A 93 5.29 -0.37 -17.05
N ARG A 94 4.08 -0.95 -16.98
CA ARG A 94 2.86 -0.32 -17.51
C ARG A 94 2.49 0.97 -16.78
N ALA A 95 2.60 0.98 -15.45
CA ALA A 95 2.37 2.17 -14.64
C ALA A 95 3.32 3.32 -15.03
N VAL A 96 4.60 3.03 -15.19
CA VAL A 96 5.58 4.00 -15.70
C VAL A 96 5.18 4.54 -17.07
N ALA A 97 4.82 3.65 -18.01
CA ALA A 97 4.42 4.05 -19.35
C ALA A 97 3.14 4.91 -19.36
N ALA A 98 2.23 4.69 -18.41
CA ALA A 98 1.00 5.47 -18.22
C ALA A 98 1.21 6.81 -17.51
N GLY A 99 2.44 7.12 -17.05
CA GLY A 99 2.74 8.36 -16.33
C GLY A 99 2.48 8.31 -14.82
N ILE A 100 2.31 7.12 -14.25
CA ILE A 100 2.26 6.96 -12.79
C ILE A 100 3.63 7.30 -12.21
N GLU A 101 3.65 8.19 -11.22
CA GLU A 101 4.86 8.66 -10.58
C GLU A 101 5.11 8.01 -9.21
N VAL A 102 4.07 7.44 -8.59
CA VAL A 102 4.18 6.76 -7.29
C VAL A 102 3.24 5.56 -7.16
N ASP A 103 3.73 4.51 -6.51
CA ASP A 103 2.94 3.36 -6.07
C ASP A 103 3.07 3.15 -4.56
N VAL A 104 1.94 2.90 -3.89
CA VAL A 104 1.83 2.75 -2.42
C VAL A 104 1.42 1.34 -1.97
N THR A 105 1.70 0.32 -2.79
CA THR A 105 1.26 -1.06 -2.58
C THR A 105 2.13 -1.84 -1.59
N ALA A 106 3.43 -1.59 -1.59
CA ALA A 106 4.39 -2.47 -0.92
C ALA A 106 4.13 -2.57 0.59
N GLU A 107 4.07 -3.79 1.12
CA GLU A 107 3.81 -4.10 2.53
C GLU A 107 5.00 -4.86 3.16
N PRO A 108 6.13 -4.19 3.47
CA PRO A 108 7.36 -4.87 3.86
C PRO A 108 7.21 -5.84 5.03
N GLY A 109 7.86 -6.99 4.90
CA GLY A 109 7.79 -8.08 5.88
C GLY A 109 6.63 -9.06 5.68
N LEU A 110 5.66 -8.72 4.83
CA LEU A 110 4.56 -9.62 4.48
C LEU A 110 5.01 -10.71 3.51
N ARG A 111 4.69 -11.97 3.81
CA ARG A 111 4.89 -13.10 2.89
C ARG A 111 3.83 -13.10 1.79
N GLY A 112 4.20 -13.61 0.62
CA GLY A 112 3.24 -13.89 -0.44
C GLY A 112 2.14 -14.82 0.07
N LYS A 113 0.89 -14.51 -0.27
CA LYS A 113 -0.28 -15.27 0.16
C LYS A 113 -0.86 -16.02 -1.03
N SER A 114 -1.21 -17.29 -0.83
CA SER A 114 -1.97 -18.07 -1.83
C SER A 114 -3.49 -17.96 -1.64
N ALA A 115 -3.92 -17.45 -0.49
CA ALA A 115 -5.33 -17.24 -0.17
C ALA A 115 -5.47 -16.00 0.72
N ASP A 116 -6.44 -15.17 0.40
CA ASP A 116 -6.85 -13.99 1.17
C ASP A 116 -8.26 -13.58 0.71
N PRO A 117 -9.12 -13.05 1.59
CA PRO A 117 -10.45 -12.59 1.19
C PRO A 117 -10.45 -11.58 0.04
N SER A 118 -9.35 -10.83 -0.15
CA SER A 118 -9.20 -9.90 -1.27
C SER A 118 -8.97 -10.57 -2.64
N PHE A 119 -8.80 -11.89 -2.71
CA PHE A 119 -8.55 -12.62 -3.95
C PHE A 119 -9.83 -13.17 -4.61
N GLY A 120 -10.99 -12.97 -3.98
CA GLY A 120 -12.20 -13.73 -4.32
C GLY A 120 -12.07 -15.17 -3.82
N ASP A 121 -12.54 -16.14 -4.59
CA ASP A 121 -12.59 -17.55 -4.20
C ASP A 121 -11.23 -18.25 -4.25
N TYR A 122 -10.36 -17.86 -5.19
CA TYR A 122 -9.01 -18.39 -5.30
C TYR A 122 -8.09 -17.41 -6.03
N ALA A 123 -6.78 -17.71 -6.04
CA ALA A 123 -5.81 -17.03 -6.90
C ALA A 123 -5.05 -18.03 -7.76
N THR A 124 -4.71 -17.67 -9.00
CA THR A 124 -3.93 -18.54 -9.91
C THR A 124 -2.44 -18.60 -9.56
N ALA A 125 -1.95 -17.62 -8.81
CA ALA A 125 -0.62 -17.59 -8.21
C ALA A 125 -0.65 -16.84 -6.86
N PRO A 126 0.35 -17.06 -5.99
CA PRO A 126 0.49 -16.27 -4.78
C PRO A 126 0.61 -14.77 -5.06
N SER A 127 0.19 -13.94 -4.11
CA SER A 127 0.52 -12.51 -4.08
C SER A 127 2.03 -12.29 -3.91
N SER A 128 2.47 -11.05 -4.07
CA SER A 128 3.89 -10.71 -3.99
C SER A 128 4.46 -10.93 -2.60
N ASP A 129 5.70 -11.41 -2.57
CA ASP A 129 6.46 -11.55 -1.33
C ASP A 129 7.21 -10.24 -1.02
N PHE A 130 6.76 -9.55 0.02
CA PHE A 130 7.31 -8.28 0.45
C PHE A 130 8.32 -8.41 1.60
N ARG A 131 8.74 -9.63 1.98
CA ARG A 131 9.65 -9.83 3.12
C ARG A 131 10.93 -9.00 3.03
N ASP A 132 11.50 -8.93 1.83
CA ASP A 132 12.78 -8.28 1.59
C ASP A 132 12.63 -6.88 0.97
N PHE A 133 11.40 -6.38 0.84
CA PHE A 133 11.17 -5.03 0.31
C PHE A 133 11.69 -3.96 1.30
N PRO A 134 12.20 -2.83 0.79
CA PRO A 134 12.64 -1.71 1.61
C PRO A 134 11.51 -1.18 2.49
N ARG A 135 11.84 -0.71 3.71
CA ARG A 135 10.90 -0.04 4.63
C ARG A 135 10.95 1.49 4.53
N ARG A 136 11.60 2.02 3.51
CA ARG A 136 11.68 3.46 3.18
C ARG A 136 11.24 3.67 1.73
N PRO A 137 10.82 4.88 1.34
CA PRO A 137 10.62 5.20 -0.06
C PRO A 137 11.87 4.86 -0.89
N TYR A 138 11.69 4.46 -2.14
CA TYR A 138 12.81 4.13 -3.04
C TYR A 138 12.35 4.11 -4.50
N TYR A 139 13.28 4.33 -5.42
CA TYR A 139 13.05 4.02 -6.84
C TYR A 139 13.52 2.57 -7.08
N PRO A 140 12.68 1.68 -7.62
CA PRO A 140 13.04 0.29 -7.81
C PRO A 140 14.06 0.14 -8.95
N SER A 141 14.93 -0.86 -8.82
CA SER A 141 15.83 -1.30 -9.88
C SER A 141 15.02 -1.79 -11.08
N GLN A 142 15.55 -1.63 -12.28
CA GLN A 142 15.01 -2.23 -13.50
C GLN A 142 15.02 -3.77 -13.46
N SER A 143 15.89 -4.38 -12.64
CA SER A 143 16.03 -5.83 -12.55
C SER A 143 15.15 -6.50 -11.49
N ALA A 144 14.63 -5.75 -10.51
CA ALA A 144 13.80 -6.29 -9.43
C ALA A 144 13.07 -5.18 -8.66
N LEU A 145 11.75 -5.31 -8.52
CA LEU A 145 10.92 -4.34 -7.80
C LEU A 145 11.26 -4.20 -6.30
N GLY A 146 11.69 -5.27 -5.66
CA GLY A 146 12.05 -5.27 -4.24
C GLY A 146 13.44 -4.68 -3.95
N VAL A 147 14.18 -4.22 -4.96
CA VAL A 147 15.56 -3.76 -4.80
C VAL A 147 15.65 -2.29 -5.18
N PRO A 148 16.16 -1.40 -4.30
CA PRO A 148 16.45 -0.02 -4.67
C PRO A 148 17.47 0.06 -5.81
N ALA A 149 17.22 0.93 -6.78
CA ALA A 149 18.17 1.24 -7.82
C ALA A 149 19.45 1.86 -7.21
N ARG A 150 20.61 1.54 -7.81
CA ARG A 150 21.90 2.10 -7.38
C ARG A 150 22.17 3.47 -7.98
N SER A 151 21.51 3.79 -9.09
CA SER A 151 21.64 5.04 -9.83
C SER A 151 20.36 5.34 -10.59
N LEU A 152 20.18 6.58 -11.05
CA LEU A 152 19.03 6.96 -11.88
C LEU A 152 18.97 6.15 -13.19
N ALA A 153 20.12 5.86 -13.82
CA ALA A 153 20.18 5.09 -15.06
C ALA A 153 19.68 3.64 -14.92
N THR A 154 19.74 3.08 -13.71
CA THR A 154 19.29 1.71 -13.40
C THR A 154 17.94 1.68 -12.69
N SER A 155 17.30 2.85 -12.56
CA SER A 155 16.02 2.99 -11.87
C SER A 155 14.85 2.93 -12.84
N ARG A 156 13.73 2.41 -12.34
CA ARG A 156 12.43 2.71 -12.91
C ARG A 156 11.99 4.08 -12.40
N PRO A 157 11.46 4.98 -13.24
CA PRO A 157 11.09 6.35 -12.86
C PRO A 157 9.75 6.41 -12.13
N ILE A 158 9.53 5.51 -11.17
CA ILE A 158 8.35 5.45 -10.30
C ILE A 158 8.82 5.30 -8.86
N LEU A 159 8.29 6.12 -7.97
CA LEU A 159 8.59 6.03 -6.55
C LEU A 159 7.76 4.91 -5.92
N MET A 160 8.38 3.96 -5.26
CA MET A 160 7.69 3.05 -4.34
C MET A 160 7.66 3.71 -2.96
N VAL A 161 6.49 3.87 -2.37
CA VAL A 161 6.31 4.32 -0.98
C VAL A 161 5.69 3.17 -0.19
N PRO A 162 6.51 2.35 0.49
CA PRO A 162 6.01 1.22 1.26
C PRO A 162 5.14 1.64 2.42
N LEU A 163 4.15 0.83 2.76
CA LEU A 163 3.38 1.02 3.99
C LEU A 163 4.27 0.79 5.22
N THR A 164 3.96 1.50 6.30
CA THR A 164 4.73 1.42 7.54
C THR A 164 4.61 0.03 8.15
N SER A 165 5.76 -0.60 8.37
CA SER A 165 5.89 -1.92 8.97
C SER A 165 6.78 -1.87 10.22
N TYR A 166 6.43 -2.69 11.21
CA TYR A 166 7.14 -2.75 12.48
C TYR A 166 7.05 -4.14 13.12
N ASP A 167 8.04 -4.53 13.92
CA ASP A 167 8.01 -5.77 14.70
C ASP A 167 7.19 -5.59 15.98
N TYR A 168 5.89 -5.34 15.78
CA TYR A 168 4.98 -5.08 16.89
C TYR A 168 4.71 -6.34 17.72
N GLN A 169 4.85 -7.54 17.14
CA GLN A 169 4.68 -8.79 17.88
C GLN A 169 5.74 -8.92 18.99
N THR A 170 7.00 -8.63 18.67
CA THR A 170 8.06 -8.59 19.69
C THR A 170 7.86 -7.41 20.64
N ALA A 171 7.48 -6.23 20.15
CA ALA A 171 7.27 -5.04 20.99
C ALA A 171 6.16 -5.23 22.04
N LEU A 172 5.09 -5.95 21.70
CA LEU A 172 3.97 -6.26 22.59
C LEU A 172 4.22 -7.45 23.53
N THR A 173 5.30 -8.21 23.30
CA THR A 173 5.64 -9.35 24.15
C THR A 173 6.08 -8.86 25.57
N PRO A 174 5.80 -9.58 26.67
CA PRO A 174 6.31 -9.23 28.00
C PRO A 174 7.85 -9.12 28.05
N TRP A 175 8.39 -8.28 28.94
CA TRP A 175 9.82 -7.98 29.01
C TRP A 175 10.76 -9.19 29.16
N PRO A 176 10.45 -10.25 29.95
CA PRO A 176 11.37 -11.38 30.11
C PRO A 176 11.51 -12.16 28.80
N ARG A 177 10.40 -12.33 28.07
CA ARG A 177 10.36 -12.98 26.76
C ARG A 177 11.03 -12.15 25.67
N ARG A 178 10.99 -10.81 25.77
CA ARG A 178 11.76 -9.92 24.87
C ARG A 178 13.27 -10.11 25.03
N ILE A 179 13.76 -10.19 26.27
CA ILE A 179 15.19 -10.44 26.54
C ILE A 179 15.58 -11.82 25.99
N ALA A 180 14.78 -12.85 26.26
CA ALA A 180 15.03 -14.19 25.74
C ALA A 180 15.13 -14.21 24.21
N LYS A 181 14.18 -13.57 23.49
CA LYS A 181 14.23 -13.46 22.02
C LYS A 181 15.47 -12.73 21.50
N ARG A 182 15.91 -11.67 22.20
CA ARG A 182 17.12 -10.90 21.85
C ARG A 182 18.38 -11.75 22.05
N VAL A 183 18.47 -12.50 23.14
CA VAL A 183 19.59 -13.42 23.42
C VAL A 183 19.63 -14.56 22.39
N LEU A 184 18.47 -15.08 22.00
CA LEU A 184 18.33 -16.15 21.01
C LEU A 184 18.41 -15.65 19.55
N LEU A 185 18.85 -14.42 19.31
CA LEU A 185 19.04 -13.82 17.97
C LEU A 185 17.87 -14.04 17.00
N HIS A 186 16.62 -14.03 17.51
CA HIS A 186 15.47 -14.23 16.64
C HIS A 186 15.39 -13.08 15.64
N PRO A 187 15.26 -13.37 14.32
CA PRO A 187 15.13 -12.33 13.31
C PRO A 187 13.87 -11.50 13.59
N ARG A 188 13.99 -10.18 13.45
CA ARG A 188 12.85 -9.27 13.58
C ARG A 188 11.79 -9.61 12.54
N GLN A 189 10.54 -9.65 12.97
CA GLN A 189 9.40 -9.93 12.09
C GLN A 189 8.63 -8.65 11.85
N TYR A 190 9.03 -7.90 10.82
CA TYR A 190 8.31 -6.70 10.43
C TYR A 190 6.96 -7.08 9.82
N LEU A 191 5.91 -6.41 10.27
CA LEU A 191 4.57 -6.56 9.71
C LEU A 191 3.92 -5.19 9.52
N PRO A 192 3.10 -5.00 8.48
CA PRO A 192 2.35 -3.78 8.24
C PRO A 192 1.45 -3.40 9.44
N LEU A 193 1.53 -2.13 9.83
CA LEU A 193 0.75 -1.53 10.93
C LEU A 193 -0.65 -1.13 10.46
N ASN A 194 -1.43 -2.12 10.09
CA ASN A 194 -2.75 -1.92 9.47
C ASN A 194 -3.81 -1.46 10.48
N PRO A 195 -4.47 -0.30 10.27
CA PRO A 195 -5.51 0.24 11.16
C PRO A 195 -6.73 -0.67 11.33
N TRP A 196 -7.01 -1.53 10.35
CA TRP A 196 -8.16 -2.44 10.38
C TRP A 196 -7.96 -3.69 11.26
N LYS A 197 -6.74 -3.97 11.71
CA LYS A 197 -6.48 -5.08 12.62
C LYS A 197 -7.04 -4.77 14.01
N ALA A 198 -7.37 -5.81 14.77
CA ALA A 198 -7.72 -5.65 16.18
C ALA A 198 -6.48 -5.22 16.98
N TRP A 199 -6.60 -4.11 17.71
CA TRP A 199 -5.58 -3.59 18.61
C TRP A 199 -6.13 -3.53 20.04
N PRO A 200 -5.32 -3.82 21.08
CA PRO A 200 -5.81 -3.81 22.46
C PRO A 200 -6.39 -2.46 22.89
N HIS A 201 -5.80 -1.37 22.40
CA HIS A 201 -6.22 -0.01 22.69
C HIS A 201 -5.69 0.96 21.60
N PRO A 202 -6.43 2.03 21.23
CA PRO A 202 -5.95 3.00 20.25
C PRO A 202 -4.60 3.64 20.59
N LYS A 203 -4.36 3.94 21.86
CA LYS A 203 -3.05 4.40 22.35
C LYS A 203 -1.92 3.41 22.00
N THR A 204 -2.13 2.11 22.17
CA THR A 204 -1.11 1.09 21.89
C THR A 204 -0.74 1.07 20.41
N TYR A 205 -1.73 1.22 19.52
CA TYR A 205 -1.48 1.33 18.09
C TYR A 205 -0.60 2.55 17.78
N TRP A 206 -0.97 3.73 18.26
CA TRP A 206 -0.21 4.95 17.98
C TRP A 206 1.17 5.01 18.67
N ASP A 207 1.33 4.36 19.83
CA ASP A 207 2.66 4.16 20.46
C ASP A 207 3.57 3.34 19.53
N LEU A 208 3.04 2.30 18.88
CA LEU A 208 3.79 1.48 17.93
C LEU A 208 4.09 2.21 16.62
N VAL A 209 3.12 2.98 16.10
CA VAL A 209 3.35 3.84 14.93
C VAL A 209 4.43 4.88 15.21
N ALA A 210 4.43 5.50 16.39
CA ALA A 210 5.47 6.45 16.80
C ALA A 210 6.86 5.79 16.83
N ARG A 211 6.96 4.61 17.44
CA ARG A 211 8.21 3.82 17.44
C ARG A 211 8.64 3.43 16.04
N ALA A 212 7.71 3.04 15.18
CA ALA A 212 8.02 2.70 13.78
C ALA A 212 8.61 3.89 13.02
N ALA A 213 8.09 5.10 13.25
CA ALA A 213 8.63 6.33 12.66
C ALA A 213 9.98 6.74 13.25
N ASP A 214 10.20 6.50 14.54
CA ASP A 214 11.44 6.86 15.24
C ASP A 214 12.59 5.87 15.00
N GLU A 215 12.29 4.58 14.93
CA GLU A 215 13.26 3.49 14.76
C GLU A 215 13.35 2.99 13.30
N GLY A 216 12.48 3.49 12.42
CA GLY A 216 12.43 3.14 11.02
C GLY A 216 13.61 3.69 10.21
N PRO A 217 13.90 3.13 9.03
CA PRO A 217 14.97 3.60 8.16
C PRO A 217 14.67 4.95 7.48
N ALA A 218 13.44 5.46 7.62
CA ALA A 218 13.02 6.78 7.18
C ALA A 218 11.91 7.30 8.09
N ARG A 219 11.88 8.62 8.31
CA ARG A 219 10.91 9.29 9.18
C ARG A 219 9.64 9.65 8.41
N TYR A 220 8.80 8.66 8.15
CA TYR A 220 7.48 8.83 7.54
C TYR A 220 6.52 7.76 8.06
N ILE A 221 5.22 8.01 7.87
CA ILE A 221 4.16 7.05 8.14
C ILE A 221 3.28 6.97 6.91
N ALA A 222 3.05 5.77 6.41
CA ALA A 222 2.13 5.45 5.32
C ALA A 222 1.24 4.30 5.78
N LEU A 223 -0.07 4.55 5.80
CA LEU A 223 -1.07 3.59 6.26
C LEU A 223 -2.11 3.44 5.16
N ALA A 224 -2.45 2.20 4.84
CA ALA A 224 -3.68 1.96 4.09
C ALA A 224 -4.88 2.08 5.06
N VAL A 225 -5.96 2.69 4.60
CA VAL A 225 -7.24 2.73 5.33
C VAL A 225 -8.31 2.33 4.34
N ARG A 226 -9.22 1.45 4.78
CA ARG A 226 -10.33 0.98 3.96
C ARG A 226 -11.62 1.66 4.38
N THR A 227 -12.41 2.08 3.40
CA THR A 227 -13.81 2.48 3.55
C THR A 227 -14.71 1.26 3.42
N ASP A 228 -14.57 0.33 4.36
CA ASP A 228 -15.56 -0.74 4.50
C ASP A 228 -16.89 -0.15 5.01
N GLY A 229 -17.99 -0.88 4.84
CA GLY A 229 -19.32 -0.43 5.28
C GLY A 229 -19.32 0.06 6.72
N PRO A 230 -20.09 1.11 7.07
CA PRO A 230 -20.00 1.79 8.37
C PRO A 230 -20.26 0.86 9.57
N ASP A 231 -21.07 -0.18 9.36
CA ASP A 231 -21.40 -1.19 10.37
C ASP A 231 -20.39 -2.34 10.45
N SER A 232 -19.33 -2.32 9.62
CA SER A 232 -18.29 -3.34 9.68
C SER A 232 -17.41 -3.14 10.92
N PRO A 233 -16.99 -4.23 11.60
CA PRO A 233 -16.01 -4.14 12.69
C PRO A 233 -14.72 -3.44 12.25
N THR A 234 -14.28 -3.69 11.01
CA THR A 234 -13.12 -3.04 10.42
C THR A 234 -13.25 -1.51 10.39
N HIS A 235 -14.37 -1.00 9.88
CA HIS A 235 -14.62 0.44 9.83
C HIS A 235 -14.57 1.05 11.22
N ARG A 236 -15.29 0.46 12.19
CA ARG A 236 -15.30 0.93 13.58
C ARG A 236 -13.92 0.95 14.21
N HIS A 237 -13.10 -0.08 13.98
CA HIS A 237 -11.73 -0.13 14.49
C HIS A 237 -10.87 0.98 13.88
N ALA A 238 -10.84 1.07 12.54
CA ALA A 238 -10.04 2.09 11.85
C ALA A 238 -10.47 3.51 12.26
N ARG A 239 -11.77 3.76 12.32
CA ARG A 239 -12.36 5.02 12.77
C ARG A 239 -11.94 5.36 14.21
N GLY A 240 -12.09 4.43 15.16
CA GLY A 240 -11.72 4.66 16.55
C GLY A 240 -10.22 4.95 16.74
N LEU A 241 -9.35 4.35 15.91
CA LEU A 241 -7.93 4.70 15.90
C LEU A 241 -7.70 6.14 15.40
N LEU A 242 -8.32 6.52 14.29
CA LEU A 242 -8.17 7.84 13.68
C LEU A 242 -8.75 8.95 14.57
N GLU A 243 -9.93 8.74 15.17
CA GLU A 243 -10.55 9.68 16.12
C GLU A 243 -9.73 9.85 17.40
N TYR A 244 -8.96 8.82 17.80
CA TYR A 244 -8.05 8.93 18.94
C TYR A 244 -6.77 9.71 18.62
N LEU A 245 -6.35 9.81 17.34
CA LEU A 245 -5.06 10.38 16.94
C LEU A 245 -4.78 11.76 17.55
N PRO A 246 -5.71 12.75 17.57
CA PRO A 246 -5.47 14.07 18.15
C PRO A 246 -5.06 14.03 19.65
N ASN A 247 -5.45 12.98 20.37
CA ASN A 247 -5.12 12.79 21.79
C ASN A 247 -3.74 12.14 22.00
N HIS A 248 -3.07 11.70 20.94
CA HIS A 248 -1.75 11.05 21.01
C HIS A 248 -0.62 12.05 20.75
N ALA A 249 0.51 11.91 21.48
CA ALA A 249 1.65 12.82 21.35
C ALA A 249 2.26 12.87 19.94
N ILE A 250 2.12 11.79 19.17
CA ILE A 250 2.61 11.73 17.78
C ILE A 250 1.92 12.77 16.88
N ALA A 251 0.66 13.11 17.13
CA ALA A 251 -0.11 14.02 16.27
C ALA A 251 0.55 15.39 16.11
N ARG A 252 1.23 15.88 17.16
CA ARG A 252 1.99 17.15 17.14
C ARG A 252 3.19 17.15 16.20
N ARG A 253 3.62 15.96 15.74
CA ARG A 253 4.78 15.75 14.88
C ARG A 253 4.38 15.38 13.45
N LEU A 254 3.10 15.11 13.20
CA LEU A 254 2.62 14.68 11.90
C LEU A 254 2.37 15.88 10.98
N ARG A 255 2.74 15.69 9.72
CA ARG A 255 2.31 16.53 8.61
C ARG A 255 1.72 15.60 7.56
N PHE A 256 0.44 15.77 7.26
CA PHE A 256 -0.21 15.05 6.18
C PHE A 256 0.26 15.64 4.84
N VAL A 257 0.74 14.76 3.96
CA VAL A 257 1.31 15.14 2.66
C VAL A 257 0.90 14.12 1.61
N ASP A 258 0.87 14.57 0.37
CA ASP A 258 0.78 13.71 -0.80
C ASP A 258 2.05 12.83 -0.91
N PRO A 259 1.95 11.54 -1.27
CA PRO A 259 3.13 10.70 -1.56
C PRO A 259 4.03 11.25 -2.69
N LEU A 260 3.52 12.12 -3.58
CA LEU A 260 4.32 12.83 -4.59
C LEU A 260 5.07 14.04 -4.06
N SER A 261 4.84 14.43 -2.80
CA SER A 261 5.47 15.63 -2.22
C SER A 261 7.00 15.54 -2.23
N PRO A 262 7.72 16.69 -2.36
CA PRO A 262 9.18 16.71 -2.30
C PRO A 262 9.75 16.08 -1.03
N GLN A 263 9.03 16.19 0.10
CA GLN A 263 9.42 15.61 1.38
C GLN A 263 9.51 14.09 1.33
N ILE A 264 8.54 13.43 0.68
CA ILE A 264 8.55 11.97 0.54
C ILE A 264 9.61 11.52 -0.47
N ARG A 265 9.75 12.23 -1.59
CA ARG A 265 10.79 11.94 -2.60
C ARG A 265 12.20 12.05 -2.03
N ALA A 266 12.46 13.03 -1.16
CA ALA A 266 13.74 13.20 -0.50
C ALA A 266 14.16 11.99 0.35
N LEU A 267 13.21 11.18 0.84
CA LEU A 267 13.48 9.96 1.61
C LEU A 267 13.93 8.78 0.73
N ALA A 268 13.78 8.87 -0.59
CA ALA A 268 14.13 7.82 -1.54
C ALA A 268 15.64 7.66 -1.76
N HIS A 269 16.36 8.76 -1.59
CA HIS A 269 17.81 8.74 -1.66
C HIS A 269 18.33 8.36 -0.28
N PRO A 270 19.23 7.35 -0.16
CA PRO A 270 20.05 7.30 1.03
C PRO A 270 20.70 8.68 1.14
N ALA A 271 20.71 9.28 2.34
CA ALA A 271 21.62 10.36 2.62
C ALA A 271 22.99 9.83 2.16
N ILE A 272 23.47 10.31 1.01
CA ILE A 272 24.82 10.04 0.56
C ILE A 272 25.62 10.52 1.75
N GLY A 273 26.30 9.59 2.43
CA GLY A 273 27.18 9.95 3.51
C GLY A 273 28.05 11.06 2.95
N ILE A 274 27.86 12.28 3.45
CA ILE A 274 28.96 13.22 3.49
C ILE A 274 29.90 12.48 4.42
N ASP A 275 30.85 11.76 3.83
CA ASP A 275 32.02 11.27 4.53
C ASP A 275 32.63 12.53 5.13
N HIS A 276 32.36 12.75 6.42
CA HIS A 276 33.17 13.63 7.23
C HIS A 276 34.50 12.88 7.42
N THR A 277 35.36 13.03 6.41
CA THR A 277 36.81 12.84 6.54
C THR A 277 37.34 13.71 7.67
#